data_AF-A9WRQ9-F1
#
_entry.id   AF-A9WRQ9-F1
#
_cell.length_a   1.000
_cell.length_b   1.000
_cell.length_c   1.000
_cell.angle_alpha   90.00
_cell.angle_beta   90.00
_cell.angle_gamma   90.00
#
_symmetry.space_group_name_H-M   'P 1'
#
loop_
_entity.id
_entity.type
_entity.pdbx_description
1 polymer ?
#
loop_
_entity_poly.entity_id
_entity_poly.type
_entity_poly.pdbx_seq_one_letter_code
_entity_poly.pdbx_strand_id
1 'polypeptide(L)'
;MIDARKGVLEQTRLHLSVLHLLRVSHVIVAVNKIDLVDFSEAVFASIADDVAAVAGSIGLAAPLVIPVSALEGDNVVTVSEKTPWYSGASLLEVLESLPSTDDLESLSETAEPFRFPVQLVLRPQGGLASGLAAEEFRDYRGYAGQVASGSVAVGDLVKLLPTGRSTTVVGIDGPGGAFLDSATAPQSVVLRLADELDVARGELIAAAGTVREPSQDLYSSLSWLSPKPLREGSKVLVKHRTRTVQALVRAISGKLDLDTFVLESASSLELNDIGAVRLRLASALPLEPYALHRRTGAFLVIDPVDGNTLAAGMVGEHPGDSEDERYVI
;
A
#
# COMPACT_ATOMS: atom_id res chain seq x y z
N MET A 1 16.49 3.13 13.56
CA MET A 1 17.46 3.70 14.54
C MET A 1 18.69 2.82 14.58
N ILE A 2 19.88 3.41 14.73
CA ILE A 2 21.18 2.73 14.81
C ILE A 2 21.89 3.22 16.08
N ASP A 3 22.58 2.35 16.83
CA ASP A 3 23.40 2.75 17.99
C ASP A 3 24.79 3.19 17.47
N ALA A 4 25.20 4.42 17.76
CA ALA A 4 26.45 5.02 17.28
C ALA A 4 27.70 4.20 17.64
N ARG A 5 27.64 3.40 18.72
CA ARG A 5 28.77 2.54 19.13
C ARG A 5 28.86 1.23 18.35
N LYS A 6 27.76 0.81 17.74
CA LYS A 6 27.64 -0.49 17.04
C LYS A 6 27.62 -0.34 15.52
N GLY A 7 27.20 0.82 15.01
CA GLY A 7 27.05 1.04 13.59
C GLY A 7 25.98 0.14 12.95
N VAL A 8 26.11 -0.08 11.64
CA VAL A 8 25.15 -0.87 10.86
C VAL A 8 25.26 -2.35 11.22
N LEU A 9 24.14 -2.94 11.63
CA LEU A 9 24.02 -4.37 11.94
C LEU A 9 23.17 -5.10 10.90
N GLU A 10 23.18 -6.43 10.93
CA GLU A 10 22.28 -7.28 10.12
C GLU A 10 20.81 -6.85 10.26
N GLN A 11 20.39 -6.54 11.49
CA GLN A 11 19.05 -6.00 11.75
C GLN A 11 18.78 -4.69 10.98
N THR A 12 19.76 -3.81 10.84
CA THR A 12 19.59 -2.57 10.05
C THR A 12 19.36 -2.89 8.58
N ARG A 13 20.12 -3.83 8.02
CA ARG A 13 19.94 -4.30 6.64
C ARG A 13 18.53 -4.85 6.47
N LEU A 14 18.12 -5.78 7.35
CA LEU A 14 16.77 -6.36 7.36
C LEU A 14 15.66 -5.30 7.33
N HIS A 15 15.76 -4.27 8.17
CA HIS A 15 14.74 -3.22 8.22
C HIS A 15 14.73 -2.38 6.93
N LEU A 16 15.90 -2.04 6.39
CA LEU A 16 15.99 -1.31 5.12
C LEU A 16 15.43 -2.14 3.95
N SER A 17 15.73 -3.45 3.92
CA SER A 17 15.17 -4.40 2.95
C SER A 17 13.64 -4.42 2.98
N VAL A 18 13.06 -4.54 4.18
CA VAL A 18 11.60 -4.55 4.36
C VAL A 18 10.98 -3.20 3.96
N LEU A 19 11.60 -2.08 4.35
CA LEU A 19 11.12 -0.74 3.97
C LEU A 19 11.14 -0.53 2.46
N HIS A 20 12.18 -1.03 1.77
CA HIS A 20 12.25 -1.01 0.31
C HIS A 20 11.13 -1.85 -0.33
N LEU A 21 10.89 -3.07 0.15
CA LEU A 21 9.82 -3.94 -0.35
C LEU A 21 8.42 -3.31 -0.16
N LEU A 22 8.19 -2.65 0.97
CA LEU A 22 6.96 -1.90 1.25
C LEU A 22 6.93 -0.52 0.55
N ARG A 23 7.95 -0.22 -0.26
CA ARG A 23 8.14 1.02 -1.01
C ARG A 23 8.06 2.29 -0.15
N VAL A 24 8.46 2.25 1.12
CA VAL A 24 8.34 3.43 2.01
C VAL A 24 9.02 4.66 1.37
N SER A 25 8.28 5.75 1.20
CA SER A 25 8.71 6.90 0.38
C SER A 25 9.88 7.67 0.99
N HIS A 26 9.92 7.75 2.32
CA HIS A 26 10.95 8.45 3.05
C HIS A 26 11.49 7.56 4.18
N VAL A 27 12.80 7.32 4.16
CA VAL A 27 13.49 6.58 5.21
C VAL A 27 14.44 7.54 5.93
N ILE A 28 14.23 7.69 7.24
CA ILE A 28 15.11 8.46 8.12
C ILE A 28 15.84 7.49 9.03
N VAL A 29 17.17 7.60 9.06
CA VAL A 29 18.04 6.81 9.93
C VAL A 29 18.58 7.71 11.04
N ALA A 30 17.97 7.58 12.22
CA ALA A 30 18.50 8.20 13.42
C ALA A 30 19.68 7.38 14.00
N VAL A 31 20.88 7.96 13.98
CA VAL A 31 22.09 7.42 14.61
C VAL A 31 22.10 7.89 16.06
N ASN A 32 21.54 7.06 16.94
CA ASN A 32 21.29 7.37 18.34
C ASN A 32 22.50 7.10 19.24
N LYS A 33 22.53 7.73 20.42
CA LYS A 33 23.60 7.66 21.44
C LYS A 33 24.92 8.28 20.98
N ILE A 34 24.83 9.36 20.22
CA ILE A 34 26.02 10.09 19.74
C ILE A 34 26.83 10.71 20.90
N ASP A 35 26.18 10.94 22.04
CA ASP A 35 26.81 11.38 23.30
C ASP A 35 27.83 10.38 23.84
N LEU A 36 27.63 9.08 23.61
CA LEU A 36 28.55 8.03 24.07
C LEU A 36 29.79 7.86 23.19
N VAL A 37 29.86 8.60 22.09
CA VAL A 37 31.02 8.65 21.18
C VAL A 37 31.53 10.09 21.06
N ASP A 38 31.32 10.89 22.12
CA ASP A 38 31.79 12.28 22.24
C ASP A 38 31.40 13.17 21.05
N PHE A 39 30.20 12.95 20.48
CA PHE A 39 29.70 13.71 19.33
C PHE A 39 30.63 13.67 18.10
N SER A 40 31.35 12.56 17.91
CA SER A 40 32.33 12.38 16.84
C SER A 40 31.72 12.40 15.43
N GLU A 41 32.14 13.38 14.61
CA GLU A 41 31.82 13.46 13.18
C GLU A 41 32.29 12.23 12.41
N ALA A 42 33.50 11.75 12.70
CA ALA A 42 34.08 10.60 11.99
C ALA A 42 33.29 9.31 12.20
N VAL A 43 32.81 9.07 13.43
CA VAL A 43 31.94 7.91 13.74
C VAL A 43 30.62 8.03 13.00
N PHE A 44 30.00 9.22 13.02
CA PHE A 44 28.75 9.46 12.30
C PHE A 44 28.93 9.27 10.78
N ALA A 45 29.94 9.88 10.18
CA ALA A 45 30.21 9.82 8.75
C ALA A 45 30.42 8.36 8.29
N SER A 46 31.20 7.57 9.04
CA SER A 46 31.37 6.14 8.75
C SER A 46 30.04 5.38 8.75
N ILE A 47 29.16 5.64 9.73
CA ILE A 47 27.85 4.97 9.79
C ILE A 47 26.95 5.45 8.65
N ALA A 48 26.99 6.73 8.32
CA ALA A 48 26.21 7.29 7.21
C ALA A 48 26.63 6.68 5.87
N ASP A 49 27.93 6.50 5.64
CA ASP A 49 28.47 5.84 4.45
C ASP A 49 28.05 4.36 4.38
N ASP A 50 28.10 3.64 5.50
CA ASP A 50 27.63 2.24 5.58
C ASP A 50 26.12 2.14 5.25
N VAL A 51 25.32 3.07 5.77
CA VAL A 51 23.87 3.13 5.49
C VAL A 51 23.62 3.42 4.01
N ALA A 52 24.36 4.36 3.42
CA ALA A 52 24.25 4.70 2.00
C ALA A 52 24.66 3.51 1.11
N ALA A 53 25.72 2.78 1.48
CA ALA A 53 26.15 1.58 0.77
C ALA A 53 25.09 0.48 0.79
N VAL A 54 24.49 0.22 1.96
CA VAL A 54 23.39 -0.76 2.09
C VAL A 54 22.19 -0.31 1.26
N ALA A 55 21.75 0.95 1.38
CA ALA A 55 20.64 1.47 0.59
C ALA A 55 20.88 1.34 -0.92
N GLY A 56 22.10 1.66 -1.37
CA GLY A 56 22.51 1.51 -2.76
C GLY A 56 22.46 0.05 -3.25
N SER A 57 22.92 -0.90 -2.44
CA SER A 57 22.89 -2.33 -2.82
C SER A 57 21.48 -2.91 -3.00
N ILE A 58 20.49 -2.30 -2.35
CA ILE A 58 19.10 -2.77 -2.37
C ILE A 58 18.20 -1.89 -3.26
N GLY A 59 18.78 -0.92 -3.97
CA GLY A 59 18.04 0.00 -4.85
C GLY A 59 17.12 0.97 -4.10
N LEU A 60 17.38 1.24 -2.82
CA LEU A 60 16.66 2.23 -2.04
C LEU A 60 17.31 3.61 -2.23
N ALA A 61 16.49 4.66 -2.37
CA ALA A 61 16.97 6.03 -2.34
C ALA A 61 17.73 6.31 -1.04
N ALA A 62 18.79 7.10 -1.10
CA ALA A 62 19.65 7.37 0.05
C ALA A 62 18.82 7.89 1.25
N PRO A 63 18.80 7.16 2.38
CA PRO A 63 18.09 7.59 3.58
C PRO A 63 18.68 8.87 4.14
N LEU A 64 17.83 9.73 4.72
CA LEU A 64 18.33 10.87 5.50
C LEU A 64 18.88 10.36 6.83
N VAL A 65 20.16 10.65 7.11
CA VAL A 65 20.82 10.21 8.33
C VAL A 65 20.98 11.38 9.30
N ILE A 66 20.53 11.21 10.55
CA ILE A 66 20.53 12.28 11.57
C ILE A 66 21.26 11.78 12.83
N PRO A 67 22.31 12.48 13.32
CA PRO A 67 22.96 12.12 14.57
C PRO A 67 22.08 12.58 15.75
N VAL A 68 21.64 11.68 16.61
CA VAL A 68 20.76 12.03 17.74
C VAL A 68 21.27 11.52 19.07
N SER A 69 20.92 12.21 20.15
CA SER A 69 20.89 11.63 21.49
C SER A 69 19.46 11.70 22.01
N ALA A 70 18.79 10.56 22.07
CA ALA A 70 17.44 10.50 22.63
C ALA A 70 17.41 10.77 24.15
N LEU A 71 18.53 10.59 24.84
CA LEU A 71 18.63 10.84 26.28
C LEU A 71 18.85 12.33 26.57
N GLU A 72 19.79 12.96 25.85
CA GLU A 72 20.16 14.36 26.05
C GLU A 72 19.30 15.34 25.22
N GLY A 73 18.52 14.83 24.27
CA GLY A 73 17.65 15.62 23.38
C GLY A 73 18.36 16.21 22.15
N ASP A 74 19.65 15.95 21.99
CA ASP A 74 20.46 16.50 20.89
C ASP A 74 19.94 16.07 19.51
N ASN A 75 19.64 17.05 18.63
CA ASN A 75 19.08 16.91 17.28
C ASN A 75 17.71 16.20 17.19
N VAL A 76 17.00 16.05 18.32
CA VAL A 76 15.65 15.46 18.33
C VAL A 76 14.60 16.53 18.03
N VAL A 77 14.55 17.59 18.86
CA VAL A 77 13.60 18.70 18.70
C VAL A 77 14.30 19.90 18.06
N THR A 78 15.47 20.26 18.58
CA THR A 78 16.29 21.38 18.08
C THR A 78 17.65 20.85 17.63
N VAL A 79 18.28 21.55 16.69
CA VAL A 79 19.67 21.28 16.30
C VAL A 79 20.60 21.50 17.50
N SER A 80 21.54 20.57 17.70
CA SER A 80 22.48 20.58 18.81
C SER A 80 23.72 21.40 18.49
N GLU A 81 24.11 22.28 19.42
CA GLU A 81 25.41 22.98 19.37
C GLU A 81 26.61 22.04 19.55
N LYS A 82 26.40 20.82 20.08
CA LYS A 82 27.46 19.82 20.29
C LYS A 82 27.85 19.10 19.00
N THR A 83 27.05 19.22 17.94
CA THR A 83 27.35 18.70 16.60
C THR A 83 27.46 19.84 15.58
N PRO A 84 28.44 20.77 15.71
CA PRO A 84 28.54 21.93 14.82
C PRO A 84 28.88 21.55 13.37
N TRP A 85 29.35 20.33 13.16
CA TRP A 85 29.64 19.72 11.85
C TRP A 85 28.38 19.21 11.14
N TYR A 86 27.27 18.98 11.86
CA TYR A 86 26.01 18.55 11.27
C TYR A 86 25.20 19.77 10.82
N SER A 87 25.05 19.95 9.51
CA SER A 87 24.32 21.07 8.91
C SER A 87 22.86 20.76 8.57
N GLY A 88 22.36 19.58 8.93
CA GLY A 88 20.99 19.17 8.66
C GLY A 88 19.99 19.67 9.70
N ALA A 89 18.70 19.50 9.39
CA ALA A 89 17.60 19.82 10.30
C ALA A 89 17.52 18.79 11.46
N SER A 90 16.82 19.17 12.53
CA SER A 90 16.51 18.23 13.62
C SER A 90 15.53 17.15 13.16
N LEU A 91 15.41 16.05 13.92
CA LEU A 91 14.47 14.98 13.58
C LEU A 91 13.03 15.50 13.50
N LEU A 92 12.60 16.36 14.42
CA LEU A 92 11.25 16.92 14.42
C LEU A 92 11.01 17.83 13.21
N GLU A 93 11.94 18.72 12.89
CA GLU A 93 11.85 19.62 11.73
C GLU A 93 11.74 18.84 10.42
N VAL A 94 12.47 17.73 10.30
CA VAL A 94 12.35 16.83 9.16
C VAL A 94 10.95 16.22 9.10
N LEU A 95 10.45 15.68 10.22
CA LEU A 95 9.13 15.04 10.25
C LEU A 95 7.99 16.02 9.94
N GLU A 96 8.13 17.29 10.31
CA GLU A 96 7.16 18.36 10.01
C GLU A 96 7.21 18.85 8.56
N SER A 97 8.35 18.70 7.88
CA SER A 97 8.56 19.17 6.50
C SER A 97 8.34 18.10 5.44
N LEU A 98 8.31 16.82 5.82
CA LEU A 98 8.08 15.74 4.86
C LEU A 98 6.66 15.82 4.27
N PRO A 99 6.52 15.75 2.93
CA PRO A 99 5.21 15.70 2.30
C PRO A 99 4.46 14.44 2.75
N SER A 100 3.14 14.54 2.85
CA SER A 100 2.32 13.35 3.09
C SER A 100 2.38 12.42 1.87
N THR A 101 2.03 11.15 2.06
CA THR A 101 1.94 10.20 0.93
C THR A 101 0.93 10.69 -0.11
N ASP A 102 -0.16 11.31 0.34
CA ASP A 102 -1.20 11.86 -0.55
C ASP A 102 -0.66 13.07 -1.35
N ASP A 103 0.19 13.92 -0.74
CA ASP A 103 0.85 15.03 -1.45
C ASP A 103 1.78 14.50 -2.55
N LEU A 104 2.57 13.45 -2.25
CA LEU A 104 3.44 12.82 -3.24
C LEU A 104 2.67 12.20 -4.42
N GLU A 105 1.54 11.53 -4.13
CA GLU A 105 0.66 10.98 -5.16
C GLU A 105 0.05 12.09 -6.03
N SER A 106 -0.23 13.27 -5.46
CA SER A 106 -0.75 14.44 -6.20
C SER A 106 0.30 15.17 -7.05
N LEU A 107 1.58 15.12 -6.66
CA LEU A 107 2.70 15.75 -7.34
C LEU A 107 3.32 14.88 -8.45
N SER A 108 2.95 13.60 -8.51
CA SER A 108 3.32 12.68 -9.60
C SER A 108 2.85 13.25 -10.95
N GLU A 109 3.77 13.41 -11.91
CA GLU A 109 3.47 13.88 -13.28
C GLU A 109 2.43 13.00 -14.01
N THR A 110 2.18 11.79 -13.50
CA THR A 110 1.07 10.92 -13.93
C THR A 110 0.18 10.64 -12.72
N ALA A 111 -0.97 11.31 -12.64
CA ALA A 111 -1.98 10.98 -11.63
C ALA A 111 -2.40 9.51 -11.80
N GLU A 112 -2.36 8.72 -10.72
CA GLU A 112 -2.85 7.35 -10.78
C GLU A 112 -4.33 7.34 -11.25
N PRO A 113 -4.73 6.42 -12.14
CA PRO A 113 -6.11 6.33 -12.58
C PRO A 113 -7.10 6.12 -11.43
N PHE A 114 -8.33 6.57 -11.62
CA PHE A 114 -9.39 6.49 -10.62
C PHE A 114 -9.67 5.05 -10.18
N ARG A 115 -9.67 4.80 -8.87
CA ARG A 115 -10.08 3.53 -8.23
C ARG A 115 -10.96 3.81 -7.02
N PHE A 116 -12.16 3.24 -7.02
CA PHE A 116 -13.14 3.41 -5.95
C PHE A 116 -13.72 2.04 -5.56
N PRO A 117 -13.14 1.38 -4.53
CA PRO A 117 -13.68 0.14 -4.02
C PRO A 117 -14.98 0.41 -3.26
N VAL A 118 -16.07 -0.22 -3.69
CA VAL A 118 -17.38 -0.06 -3.07
C VAL A 118 -17.35 -0.76 -1.71
N GLN A 119 -17.60 0.03 -0.66
CA GLN A 119 -17.63 -0.43 0.73
C GLN A 119 -19.06 -0.70 1.19
N LEU A 120 -20.02 0.12 0.75
CA LEU A 120 -21.42 0.04 1.15
C LEU A 120 -22.33 0.51 0.02
N VAL A 121 -23.46 -0.17 -0.17
CA VAL A 121 -24.52 0.26 -1.07
C VAL A 121 -25.64 0.88 -0.22
N LEU A 122 -25.92 2.15 -0.46
CA LEU A 122 -26.94 2.92 0.24
C LEU A 122 -28.25 2.84 -0.53
N ARG A 123 -29.25 2.22 0.11
CA ARG A 123 -30.65 2.17 -0.34
C ARG A 123 -31.54 2.45 0.88
N PRO A 124 -31.93 3.71 1.12
CA PRO A 124 -32.62 4.08 2.35
C PRO A 124 -33.93 3.32 2.58
N GLN A 125 -34.70 3.02 1.52
CA GLN A 125 -35.93 2.23 1.59
C GLN A 125 -36.88 2.67 2.73
N GLY A 126 -36.95 3.98 3.00
CA GLY A 126 -37.77 4.57 4.07
C GLY A 126 -37.10 4.65 5.45
N GLY A 127 -35.92 4.07 5.65
CA GLY A 127 -35.09 4.19 6.86
C GLY A 127 -34.31 5.50 6.94
N LEU A 128 -35.00 6.63 6.79
CA LEU A 128 -34.38 7.96 6.76
C LEU A 128 -34.29 8.58 8.15
N ALA A 129 -33.30 9.46 8.35
CA ALA A 129 -33.23 10.31 9.52
C ALA A 129 -34.39 11.32 9.55
N SER A 130 -34.81 11.72 10.76
CA SER A 130 -35.87 12.72 10.96
C SER A 130 -35.53 14.03 10.24
N GLY A 131 -36.49 14.54 9.46
CA GLY A 131 -36.36 15.80 8.72
C GLY A 131 -35.97 15.66 7.24
N LEU A 132 -35.73 14.45 6.75
CA LEU A 132 -35.51 14.19 5.31
C LEU A 132 -36.84 13.84 4.61
N ALA A 133 -37.02 14.33 3.38
CA ALA A 133 -38.20 14.05 2.56
C ALA A 133 -38.15 12.62 2.00
N ALA A 134 -39.13 11.78 2.36
CA ALA A 134 -39.13 10.36 1.99
C ALA A 134 -39.23 10.13 0.48
N GLU A 135 -39.91 11.03 -0.22
CA GLU A 135 -40.10 11.02 -1.66
C GLU A 135 -38.79 11.18 -2.43
N GLU A 136 -37.88 12.03 -1.94
CA GLU A 136 -36.58 12.29 -2.58
C GLU A 136 -35.64 11.08 -2.54
N PHE A 137 -35.77 10.25 -1.50
CA PHE A 137 -34.89 9.10 -1.27
C PHE A 137 -35.54 7.74 -1.59
N ARG A 138 -36.75 7.75 -2.17
CA ARG A 138 -37.47 6.51 -2.50
C ARG A 138 -36.66 5.60 -3.41
N ASP A 139 -36.11 6.18 -4.49
CA ASP A 139 -35.34 5.48 -5.50
C ASP A 139 -33.83 5.78 -5.39
N TYR A 140 -33.40 6.38 -4.28
CA TYR A 140 -32.00 6.71 -4.07
C TYR A 140 -31.14 5.44 -4.01
N ARG A 141 -30.11 5.42 -4.86
CA ARG A 141 -29.08 4.39 -4.89
C ARG A 141 -27.71 5.06 -4.94
N GLY A 142 -26.98 4.97 -3.83
CA GLY A 142 -25.63 5.51 -3.70
C GLY A 142 -24.61 4.40 -3.40
N TYR A 143 -23.40 4.54 -3.93
CA TYR A 143 -22.29 3.62 -3.68
C TYR A 143 -21.24 4.32 -2.85
N ALA A 144 -21.21 4.00 -1.57
CA ALA A 144 -20.31 4.61 -0.60
C ALA A 144 -18.97 3.87 -0.55
N GLY A 145 -17.90 4.65 -0.45
CA GLY A 145 -16.53 4.16 -0.43
C GLY A 145 -15.55 5.32 -0.24
N GLN A 146 -14.27 4.99 -0.27
CA GLN A 146 -13.19 5.96 -0.26
C GLN A 146 -12.52 5.94 -1.63
N VAL A 147 -12.36 7.12 -2.25
CA VAL A 147 -11.53 7.25 -3.44
C VAL A 147 -10.14 6.82 -3.06
N ALA A 148 -9.63 5.81 -3.73
CA ALA A 148 -8.39 5.21 -3.31
C ALA A 148 -7.22 5.59 -4.19
N SER A 149 -7.45 6.00 -5.43
CA SER A 149 -6.44 6.63 -6.28
C SER A 149 -7.18 7.50 -7.30
N GLY A 150 -6.47 8.49 -7.84
CA GLY A 150 -6.98 9.41 -8.84
C GLY A 150 -8.13 10.29 -8.35
N SER A 151 -8.91 10.74 -9.33
CA SER A 151 -10.06 11.61 -9.13
C SER A 151 -11.24 11.17 -9.98
N VAL A 152 -12.43 11.63 -9.60
CA VAL A 152 -13.67 11.43 -10.36
C VAL A 152 -14.48 12.70 -10.32
N ALA A 153 -15.08 13.06 -11.45
CA ALA A 153 -16.01 14.16 -11.60
C ALA A 153 -17.40 13.66 -12.04
N VAL A 154 -18.41 14.48 -11.78
CA VAL A 154 -19.74 14.27 -12.38
C VAL A 154 -19.61 14.36 -13.90
N GLY A 155 -20.14 13.35 -14.60
CA GLY A 155 -20.02 13.19 -16.05
C GLY A 155 -18.95 12.19 -16.49
N ASP A 156 -18.10 11.70 -15.58
CA ASP A 156 -17.05 10.74 -15.94
C ASP A 156 -17.61 9.36 -16.30
N LEU A 157 -17.01 8.75 -17.34
CA LEU A 157 -17.26 7.37 -17.71
C LEU A 157 -16.43 6.43 -16.83
N VAL A 158 -17.11 5.53 -16.12
CA VAL A 158 -16.50 4.56 -15.21
C VAL A 158 -16.85 3.13 -15.61
N LYS A 159 -15.97 2.19 -15.27
CA LYS A 159 -16.14 0.75 -15.45
C LYS A 159 -16.31 0.07 -14.10
N LEU A 160 -17.25 -0.87 -14.03
CA LEU A 160 -17.52 -1.71 -12.87
C LEU A 160 -16.80 -3.05 -13.00
N LEU A 161 -16.10 -3.47 -11.96
CA LEU A 161 -15.36 -4.72 -11.92
C LEU A 161 -15.89 -5.59 -10.76
N PRO A 162 -16.10 -6.90 -10.99
CA PRO A 162 -15.61 -7.68 -12.13
C PRO A 162 -16.57 -7.76 -13.35
N THR A 163 -17.75 -7.16 -13.29
CA THR A 163 -18.80 -7.32 -14.33
C THR A 163 -18.43 -6.74 -15.70
N GLY A 164 -17.51 -5.77 -15.75
CA GLY A 164 -17.02 -5.13 -16.96
C GLY A 164 -17.94 -4.07 -17.55
N ARG A 165 -19.12 -3.84 -16.96
CA ARG A 165 -20.10 -2.85 -17.44
C ARG A 165 -19.56 -1.43 -17.25
N SER A 166 -19.88 -0.54 -18.19
CA SER A 166 -19.53 0.88 -18.10
C SER A 166 -20.80 1.72 -17.86
N THR A 167 -20.63 2.85 -17.17
CA THR A 167 -21.70 3.82 -16.88
C THR A 167 -21.09 5.18 -16.59
N THR A 168 -21.94 6.19 -16.32
CA THR A 168 -21.52 7.56 -16.05
C THR A 168 -21.83 7.94 -14.60
N VAL A 169 -20.93 8.69 -13.98
CA VAL A 169 -21.18 9.29 -12.65
C VAL A 169 -22.13 10.47 -12.81
N VAL A 170 -23.28 10.45 -12.14
CA VAL A 170 -24.30 11.52 -12.21
C VAL A 170 -24.37 12.36 -10.94
N GLY A 171 -23.60 12.00 -9.92
CA GLY A 171 -23.52 12.76 -8.69
C GLY A 171 -22.54 12.19 -7.69
N ILE A 172 -22.01 13.07 -6.87
CA ILE A 172 -21.07 12.76 -5.80
C ILE A 172 -21.59 13.44 -4.54
N ASP A 173 -21.95 12.63 -3.53
CA ASP A 173 -22.42 13.12 -2.25
C ASP A 173 -21.29 12.99 -1.22
N GLY A 174 -20.85 14.12 -0.67
CA GLY A 174 -19.78 14.24 0.29
C GLY A 174 -20.25 14.19 1.75
N PRO A 175 -19.30 14.25 2.71
CA PRO A 175 -19.61 14.29 4.13
C PRO A 175 -20.56 15.45 4.49
N GLY A 176 -21.47 15.22 5.44
CA GLY A 176 -22.41 16.25 5.89
C GLY A 176 -23.53 16.59 4.91
N GLY A 177 -23.67 15.84 3.80
CA GLY A 177 -24.71 16.04 2.79
C GLY A 177 -24.37 17.06 1.72
N ALA A 178 -23.11 17.49 1.61
CA ALA A 178 -22.65 18.35 0.53
C ALA A 178 -22.68 17.62 -0.82
N PHE A 179 -23.13 18.29 -1.88
CA PHE A 179 -22.96 17.80 -3.25
C PHE A 179 -21.63 18.32 -3.80
N LEU A 180 -20.86 17.44 -4.44
CA LEU A 180 -19.54 17.74 -4.98
C LEU A 180 -19.54 17.58 -6.50
N ASP A 181 -18.82 18.46 -7.19
CA ASP A 181 -18.57 18.33 -8.63
C ASP A 181 -17.49 17.29 -8.94
N SER A 182 -16.56 17.09 -8.00
CA SER A 182 -15.48 16.11 -8.09
C SER A 182 -15.02 15.60 -6.73
N ALA A 183 -14.41 14.43 -6.69
CA ALA A 183 -13.72 13.87 -5.53
C ALA A 183 -12.36 13.30 -5.90
N THR A 184 -11.39 13.41 -5.00
CA THR A 184 -10.01 12.92 -5.17
C THR A 184 -9.65 11.94 -4.05
N ALA A 185 -8.66 11.10 -4.27
CA ALA A 185 -8.09 10.32 -3.17
C ALA A 185 -7.55 11.25 -2.06
N PRO A 186 -7.67 10.90 -0.76
CA PRO A 186 -8.38 9.75 -0.18
C PRO A 186 -9.79 10.10 0.36
N GLN A 187 -10.59 10.91 -0.36
CA GLN A 187 -11.89 11.36 0.14
C GLN A 187 -12.92 10.23 0.23
N SER A 188 -13.73 10.23 1.29
CA SER A 188 -14.88 9.32 1.44
C SER A 188 -16.14 9.99 0.91
N VAL A 189 -16.77 9.36 -0.07
CA VAL A 189 -17.92 9.91 -0.81
C VAL A 189 -18.93 8.81 -1.15
N VAL A 190 -20.10 9.23 -1.60
CA VAL A 190 -21.11 8.38 -2.20
C VAL A 190 -21.23 8.73 -3.68
N LEU A 191 -21.03 7.75 -4.56
CA LEU A 191 -21.22 7.92 -6.00
C LEU A 191 -22.64 7.52 -6.39
N ARG A 192 -23.27 8.32 -7.25
CA ARG A 192 -24.51 8.00 -7.95
C ARG A 192 -24.20 7.76 -9.42
N LEU A 193 -24.73 6.68 -9.98
CA LEU A 193 -24.48 6.26 -11.36
C LEU A 193 -25.74 6.45 -12.21
N ALA A 194 -25.55 6.71 -13.50
CA ALA A 194 -26.65 6.94 -14.45
C ALA A 194 -27.54 5.71 -14.62
N ASP A 195 -26.93 4.52 -14.64
CA ASP A 195 -27.62 3.27 -14.87
C ASP A 195 -27.92 2.54 -13.56
N GLU A 196 -29.06 1.85 -13.51
CA GLU A 196 -29.41 0.95 -12.41
C GLU A 196 -28.64 -0.38 -12.53
N LEU A 197 -27.39 -0.36 -12.08
CA LEU A 197 -26.48 -1.49 -12.15
C LEU A 197 -26.46 -2.24 -10.83
N ASP A 198 -26.42 -3.57 -10.88
CA ASP A 198 -26.35 -4.39 -9.66
C ASP A 198 -24.92 -4.42 -9.10
N VAL A 199 -24.52 -3.29 -8.50
CA VAL A 199 -23.22 -3.15 -7.84
C VAL A 199 -23.36 -3.51 -6.37
N ALA A 200 -22.38 -4.28 -5.87
CA ALA A 200 -22.31 -4.77 -4.49
C ALA A 200 -21.01 -4.36 -3.80
N ARG A 201 -20.98 -4.51 -2.46
CA ARG A 201 -19.73 -4.39 -1.69
C ARG A 201 -18.69 -5.37 -2.23
N GLY A 202 -17.45 -4.89 -2.33
CA GLY A 202 -16.34 -5.70 -2.86
C GLY A 202 -16.11 -5.53 -4.37
N GLU A 203 -17.00 -4.83 -5.06
CA GLU A 203 -16.78 -4.41 -6.45
C GLU A 203 -15.95 -3.14 -6.50
N LEU A 204 -15.32 -2.92 -7.66
CA LEU A 204 -14.48 -1.77 -7.93
C LEU A 204 -15.13 -0.93 -9.04
N ILE A 205 -15.32 0.36 -8.76
CA ILE A 205 -15.61 1.38 -9.77
C ILE A 205 -14.27 2.01 -10.15
N ALA A 206 -13.96 2.10 -11.44
CA ALA A 206 -12.67 2.61 -11.88
C ALA A 206 -12.80 3.43 -13.16
N ALA A 207 -11.80 4.26 -13.46
CA ALA A 207 -11.72 4.94 -14.74
C ALA A 207 -11.76 3.93 -15.89
N ALA A 208 -12.68 4.12 -16.83
CA ALA A 208 -12.86 3.21 -17.95
C ALA A 208 -11.57 3.09 -18.78
N GLY A 209 -11.25 1.86 -19.24
CA GLY A 209 -10.06 1.60 -20.05
C GLY A 209 -8.73 1.50 -19.28
N THR A 210 -8.72 1.71 -17.96
CA THR A 210 -7.46 1.75 -17.18
C THR A 210 -7.21 0.54 -16.28
N VAL A 211 -8.18 -0.37 -16.12
CA VAL A 211 -8.07 -1.57 -15.28
C VAL A 211 -7.96 -2.81 -16.15
N ARG A 212 -7.07 -3.72 -15.76
CA ARG A 212 -6.95 -5.06 -16.35
C ARG A 212 -8.17 -5.94 -16.10
N GLU A 213 -8.28 -7.02 -16.86
CA GLU A 213 -9.33 -8.00 -16.63
C GLU A 213 -9.17 -8.70 -15.27
N PRO A 214 -10.27 -8.95 -14.54
CA PRO A 214 -10.21 -9.69 -13.28
C PRO A 214 -9.62 -11.09 -13.47
N SER A 215 -8.68 -11.47 -12.61
CA SER A 215 -8.04 -12.78 -12.64
C SER A 215 -8.38 -13.61 -11.41
N GLN A 216 -8.42 -14.94 -11.59
CA GLN A 216 -8.45 -15.91 -10.49
C GLN A 216 -7.05 -16.39 -10.12
N ASP A 217 -6.04 -16.13 -10.94
CA ASP A 217 -4.65 -16.45 -10.63
C ASP A 217 -3.95 -15.22 -10.08
N LEU A 218 -3.47 -15.33 -8.86
CA LEU A 218 -2.78 -14.29 -8.13
C LEU A 218 -1.31 -14.69 -7.94
N TYR A 219 -0.43 -13.96 -8.61
CA TYR A 219 1.01 -14.02 -8.42
C TYR A 219 1.38 -12.97 -7.39
N SER A 220 2.17 -13.34 -6.38
CA SER A 220 2.38 -12.45 -5.25
C SER A 220 3.68 -12.70 -4.53
N SER A 221 4.14 -11.67 -3.83
CA SER A 221 5.06 -11.79 -2.71
C SER A 221 4.26 -11.72 -1.41
N LEU A 222 4.47 -12.67 -0.51
CA LEU A 222 3.84 -12.71 0.80
C LEU A 222 4.89 -12.49 1.89
N SER A 223 4.65 -11.55 2.79
CA SER A 223 5.34 -11.49 4.09
C SER A 223 4.53 -12.30 5.08
N TRP A 224 5.09 -13.44 5.50
CA TRP A 224 4.42 -14.41 6.36
C TRP A 224 4.54 -14.03 7.83
N LEU A 225 3.40 -13.95 8.51
CA LEU A 225 3.29 -13.41 9.87
C LEU A 225 2.81 -14.46 10.89
N SER A 226 2.55 -15.69 10.44
CA SER A 226 2.01 -16.75 11.27
C SER A 226 3.09 -17.74 11.69
N PRO A 227 3.09 -18.23 12.95
CA PRO A 227 3.94 -19.35 13.36
C PRO A 227 3.53 -20.68 12.71
N LYS A 228 2.33 -20.76 12.11
CA LYS A 228 1.90 -21.92 11.33
C LYS A 228 2.49 -21.80 9.93
N PRO A 229 3.32 -22.77 9.48
CA PRO A 229 3.95 -22.69 8.17
C PRO A 229 2.93 -22.66 7.03
N LEU A 230 3.19 -21.84 6.02
CA LEU A 230 2.49 -21.93 4.75
C LEU A 230 3.01 -23.10 3.93
N ARG A 231 2.11 -23.89 3.34
CA ARG A 231 2.44 -24.97 2.42
C ARG A 231 1.53 -24.97 1.20
N GLU A 232 2.00 -25.54 0.10
CA GLU A 232 1.13 -25.84 -1.05
C GLU A 232 -0.12 -26.63 -0.63
N GLY A 233 -1.26 -26.34 -1.26
CA GLY A 233 -2.54 -26.94 -0.93
C GLY A 233 -3.25 -26.31 0.27
N SER A 234 -2.61 -25.37 0.97
CA SER A 234 -3.22 -24.64 2.08
C SER A 234 -4.41 -23.81 1.57
N LYS A 235 -5.54 -23.89 2.29
CA LYS A 235 -6.73 -23.06 2.04
C LYS A 235 -6.66 -21.81 2.90
N VAL A 236 -6.84 -20.66 2.28
CA VAL A 236 -6.77 -19.35 2.93
C VAL A 236 -7.93 -18.46 2.47
N LEU A 237 -8.15 -17.36 3.17
CA LEU A 237 -8.96 -16.25 2.68
C LEU A 237 -8.03 -15.14 2.18
N VAL A 238 -8.33 -14.59 1.01
CA VAL A 238 -7.64 -13.40 0.47
C VAL A 238 -8.60 -12.23 0.61
N LYS A 239 -8.24 -11.25 1.44
CA LYS A 239 -8.93 -9.97 1.55
C LYS A 239 -8.23 -8.94 0.68
N HIS A 240 -8.84 -8.64 -0.45
CA HIS A 240 -8.43 -7.59 -1.36
C HIS A 240 -9.43 -6.44 -1.23
N ARG A 241 -8.99 -5.33 -0.65
CA ARG A 241 -9.82 -4.16 -0.42
C ARG A 241 -11.06 -4.51 0.41
N THR A 242 -12.24 -4.30 -0.16
CA THR A 242 -13.53 -4.48 0.48
C THR A 242 -14.12 -5.89 0.25
N ARG A 243 -13.41 -6.73 -0.52
CA ARG A 243 -13.79 -8.10 -0.88
C ARG A 243 -12.89 -9.13 -0.20
N THR A 244 -13.49 -10.21 0.29
CA THR A 244 -12.76 -11.38 0.80
C THR A 244 -13.20 -12.61 0.01
N VAL A 245 -12.24 -13.38 -0.51
CA VAL A 245 -12.50 -14.58 -1.31
C VAL A 245 -11.71 -15.76 -0.77
N GLN A 246 -12.21 -16.97 -0.92
CA GLN A 246 -11.42 -18.17 -0.65
C GLN A 246 -10.31 -18.30 -1.69
N ALA A 247 -9.17 -18.83 -1.28
CA ALA A 247 -8.05 -19.12 -2.15
C ALA A 247 -7.32 -20.40 -1.74
N LEU A 248 -6.65 -21.00 -2.72
CA LEU A 248 -5.79 -22.17 -2.55
C LEU A 248 -4.36 -21.79 -2.92
N VAL A 249 -3.40 -22.12 -2.04
CA VAL A 249 -1.97 -22.00 -2.36
C VAL A 249 -1.60 -23.05 -3.40
N ARG A 250 -1.25 -22.60 -4.60
CA ARG A 250 -0.90 -23.48 -5.73
C ARG A 250 0.58 -23.79 -5.80
N ALA A 251 1.43 -22.84 -5.44
CA ALA A 251 2.87 -23.03 -5.44
C ALA A 251 3.53 -21.99 -4.54
N ILE A 252 4.63 -22.39 -3.92
CA ILE A 252 5.60 -21.50 -3.28
C ILE A 252 6.85 -21.64 -4.13
N SER A 253 7.23 -20.57 -4.84
CA SER A 253 8.35 -20.61 -5.79
C SER A 253 9.68 -20.46 -5.06
N GLY A 254 9.67 -19.70 -3.97
CA GLY A 254 10.85 -19.48 -3.17
C GLY A 254 10.63 -18.49 -2.04
N LYS A 255 11.66 -18.39 -1.19
CA LYS A 255 11.80 -17.37 -0.15
C LYS A 255 12.87 -16.37 -0.58
N LEU A 256 12.68 -15.11 -0.25
CA LEU A 256 13.65 -14.06 -0.46
C LEU A 256 14.70 -14.16 0.65
N ASP A 257 15.96 -14.35 0.25
CA ASP A 257 17.08 -14.12 1.14
C ASP A 257 17.27 -12.61 1.32
N LEU A 258 17.21 -12.13 2.56
CA LEU A 258 17.13 -10.70 2.86
C LEU A 258 18.51 -10.01 2.87
N ASP A 259 19.59 -10.79 2.81
CA ASP A 259 20.96 -10.29 2.71
C ASP A 259 21.38 -10.13 1.24
N THR A 260 20.98 -11.07 0.38
CA THR A 260 21.38 -11.14 -1.04
C THR A 260 20.30 -10.66 -2.00
N PHE A 261 19.04 -10.56 -1.53
CA PHE A 261 17.85 -10.27 -2.36
C PHE A 261 17.62 -11.29 -3.47
N VAL A 262 18.14 -12.50 -3.32
CA VAL A 262 17.93 -13.60 -4.26
C VAL A 262 16.76 -14.44 -3.77
N LEU A 263 15.90 -14.84 -4.71
CA LEU A 263 14.84 -15.79 -4.44
C LEU A 263 15.40 -17.21 -4.41
N GLU A 264 15.44 -17.82 -3.24
CA GLU A 264 15.87 -19.20 -3.04
C GLU A 264 14.67 -20.16 -3.12
N SER A 265 14.85 -21.30 -3.79
CA SER A 265 13.79 -22.30 -3.90
C SER A 265 13.34 -22.80 -2.51
N ALA A 266 12.03 -22.77 -2.26
CA ALA A 266 11.44 -23.16 -0.98
C ALA A 266 10.07 -23.78 -1.19
N SER A 267 9.71 -24.77 -0.36
CA SER A 267 8.42 -25.45 -0.40
C SER A 267 7.44 -25.00 0.70
N SER A 268 7.87 -24.10 1.57
CA SER A 268 7.09 -23.54 2.67
C SER A 268 7.57 -22.14 3.03
N LEU A 269 6.71 -21.36 3.69
CA LEU A 269 7.09 -20.11 4.35
C LEU A 269 6.83 -20.23 5.85
N GLU A 270 7.85 -19.89 6.63
CA GLU A 270 7.83 -19.83 8.09
C GLU A 270 7.62 -18.38 8.57
N LEU A 271 7.49 -18.20 9.87
CA LEU A 271 7.32 -16.86 10.46
C LEU A 271 8.46 -15.92 10.04
N ASN A 272 8.09 -14.74 9.53
CA ASN A 272 8.96 -13.69 8.99
C ASN A 272 9.59 -13.97 7.62
N ASP A 273 9.31 -15.11 6.99
CA ASP A 273 9.73 -15.32 5.61
C ASP A 273 8.97 -14.38 4.67
N ILE A 274 9.67 -13.88 3.66
CA ILE A 274 9.07 -13.21 2.51
C ILE A 274 9.23 -14.15 1.33
N GLY A 275 8.16 -14.46 0.61
CA GLY A 275 8.24 -15.46 -0.46
C GLY A 275 7.31 -15.23 -1.63
N ALA A 276 7.73 -15.74 -2.79
CA ALA A 276 6.94 -15.70 -4.02
C ALA A 276 5.93 -16.85 -4.03
N VAL A 277 4.64 -16.51 -4.03
CA VAL A 277 3.53 -17.46 -3.89
C VAL A 277 2.51 -17.26 -5.00
N ARG A 278 2.04 -18.37 -5.59
CA ARG A 278 0.89 -18.40 -6.50
C ARG A 278 -0.34 -18.88 -5.77
N LEU A 279 -1.41 -18.09 -5.83
CA LEU A 279 -2.72 -18.37 -5.24
C LEU A 279 -3.75 -18.55 -6.35
N ARG A 280 -4.63 -19.54 -6.20
CA ARG A 280 -5.85 -19.66 -7.01
C ARG A 280 -7.04 -19.19 -6.20
N LEU A 281 -7.70 -18.13 -6.67
CA LEU A 281 -8.87 -17.52 -6.06
C LEU A 281 -10.15 -18.25 -6.50
N ALA A 282 -11.12 -18.33 -5.60
CA ALA A 282 -12.45 -18.90 -5.88
C ALA A 282 -13.32 -18.01 -6.78
N SER A 283 -13.06 -16.69 -6.79
CA SER A 283 -13.70 -15.74 -7.69
C SER A 283 -12.68 -14.73 -8.20
N ALA A 284 -12.86 -14.24 -9.43
CA ALA A 284 -11.92 -13.32 -10.05
C ALA A 284 -11.90 -11.96 -9.33
N LEU A 285 -10.70 -11.37 -9.21
CA LEU A 285 -10.47 -10.05 -8.61
C LEU A 285 -9.73 -9.14 -9.60
N PRO A 286 -10.02 -7.82 -9.62
CA PRO A 286 -9.28 -6.84 -10.40
C PRO A 286 -7.93 -6.56 -9.72
N LEU A 287 -6.96 -7.44 -9.97
CA LEU A 287 -5.63 -7.40 -9.38
C LEU A 287 -4.72 -6.49 -10.20
N GLU A 288 -3.98 -5.62 -9.51
CA GLU A 288 -3.02 -4.71 -10.13
C GLU A 288 -1.66 -4.88 -9.45
N PRO A 289 -0.52 -4.83 -10.18
CA PRO A 289 0.79 -4.98 -9.58
C PRO A 289 1.04 -3.92 -8.49
N TYR A 290 1.52 -4.34 -7.32
CA TYR A 290 1.84 -3.45 -6.19
C TYR A 290 2.93 -2.42 -6.54
N ALA A 291 3.81 -2.78 -7.47
CA ALA A 291 4.84 -1.88 -8.00
C ALA A 291 4.25 -0.68 -8.77
N LEU A 292 3.07 -0.84 -9.37
CA LEU A 292 2.37 0.23 -10.10
C LEU A 292 1.33 0.90 -9.21
N HIS A 293 0.52 0.12 -8.48
CA HIS A 293 -0.57 0.61 -7.66
C HIS A 293 -0.51 0.03 -6.26
N ARG A 294 -0.04 0.81 -5.28
CA ARG A 294 0.15 0.28 -3.91
C ARG A 294 -1.15 -0.11 -3.24
N ARG A 295 -2.18 0.72 -3.40
CA ARG A 295 -3.47 0.54 -2.72
C ARG A 295 -4.30 -0.59 -3.32
N THR A 296 -4.24 -0.81 -4.63
CA THR A 296 -4.95 -1.92 -5.30
C THR A 296 -4.08 -3.16 -5.50
N GLY A 297 -2.76 -3.08 -5.33
CA GLY A 297 -1.87 -4.24 -5.33
C GLY A 297 -1.61 -4.85 -3.96
N ALA A 298 -2.12 -4.26 -2.88
CA ALA A 298 -2.02 -4.83 -1.53
C ALA A 298 -3.22 -5.72 -1.18
N PHE A 299 -2.96 -6.81 -0.46
CA PHE A 299 -4.00 -7.68 0.10
C PHE A 299 -3.54 -8.33 1.41
N LEU A 300 -4.49 -8.93 2.14
CA LEU A 300 -4.21 -9.74 3.32
C LEU A 300 -4.55 -11.20 3.04
N VAL A 301 -3.75 -12.09 3.60
CA VAL A 301 -4.06 -13.52 3.71
C VAL A 301 -4.54 -13.79 5.13
N ILE A 302 -5.68 -14.46 5.26
CA ILE A 302 -6.38 -14.67 6.52
C ILE A 302 -6.67 -16.17 6.70
N ASP A 303 -6.54 -16.68 7.92
CA ASP A 303 -6.89 -18.06 8.23
C ASP A 303 -8.43 -18.22 8.21
N PRO A 304 -8.97 -19.19 7.46
CA PRO A 304 -10.42 -19.38 7.34
C PRO A 304 -11.08 -19.91 8.62
N VAL A 305 -10.32 -20.41 9.59
CA VAL A 305 -10.85 -21.02 10.81
C VAL A 305 -11.03 -19.99 11.92
N ASP A 306 -9.99 -19.22 12.21
CA ASP A 306 -9.97 -18.29 13.35
C ASP A 306 -10.00 -16.81 12.94
N GLY A 307 -9.85 -16.50 11.64
CA GLY A 307 -9.86 -15.13 11.12
C GLY A 307 -8.57 -14.34 11.37
N ASN A 308 -7.51 -14.99 11.85
CA ASN A 308 -6.22 -14.33 12.06
C ASN A 308 -5.56 -13.95 10.74
N THR A 309 -4.84 -12.83 10.72
CA THR A 309 -4.03 -12.43 9.57
C THR A 309 -2.78 -13.29 9.51
N LEU A 310 -2.64 -14.07 8.44
CA LEU A 310 -1.53 -14.98 8.19
C LEU A 310 -0.37 -14.30 7.44
N ALA A 311 -0.68 -13.37 6.53
CA ALA A 311 0.33 -12.65 5.76
C ALA A 311 -0.19 -11.32 5.23
N ALA A 312 0.74 -10.39 4.99
CA ALA A 312 0.55 -9.26 4.09
C ALA A 312 1.04 -9.65 2.70
N GLY A 313 0.25 -9.35 1.67
CA GLY A 313 0.52 -9.74 0.29
C GLY A 313 0.64 -8.55 -0.65
N MET A 314 1.58 -8.67 -1.57
CA MET A 314 1.82 -7.73 -2.67
C MET A 314 1.60 -8.46 -3.98
N VAL A 315 0.67 -7.97 -4.81
CA VAL A 315 0.43 -8.51 -6.15
C VAL A 315 1.67 -8.27 -7.01
N GLY A 316 2.20 -9.33 -7.60
CA GLY A 316 3.27 -9.29 -8.60
C GLY A 316 2.70 -9.24 -10.02
N GLU A 317 3.60 -9.19 -11.00
CA GLU A 317 3.22 -9.25 -12.42
C GLU A 317 2.72 -10.65 -12.80
N HIS A 318 1.78 -10.70 -13.75
CA HIS A 318 1.35 -11.94 -14.35
C HIS A 318 2.36 -12.35 -15.43
N PRO A 319 2.79 -13.61 -15.54
CA PRO A 319 3.79 -14.03 -16.54
C PRO A 319 3.41 -13.66 -17.99
N GLY A 320 2.11 -13.64 -18.30
CA GLY A 320 1.59 -13.22 -19.60
C GLY A 320 1.71 -11.71 -19.91
N ASP A 321 1.93 -10.86 -18.91
CA ASP A 321 2.05 -9.41 -19.12
C ASP A 321 3.34 -9.04 -19.88
N SER A 322 4.38 -9.88 -19.77
CA SER A 322 5.66 -9.69 -20.46
C SER A 322 5.67 -10.16 -21.92
N GLU A 323 4.62 -10.86 -22.37
CA GLU A 323 4.54 -11.34 -23.75
C GLU A 323 3.87 -10.33 -24.70
N ASP A 324 2.97 -9.49 -24.18
CA ASP A 324 2.23 -8.51 -24.99
C ASP A 324 3.07 -7.32 -25.47
N GLU A 325 4.20 -7.01 -24.82
CA GLU A 325 5.14 -5.98 -25.31
C GLU A 325 5.92 -6.40 -26.57
N ARG A 326 5.84 -7.68 -26.98
CA ARG A 326 6.47 -8.17 -28.23
C ARG A 326 5.58 -8.00 -29.48
N TYR A 327 4.36 -7.46 -29.34
CA TYR A 327 3.46 -7.16 -30.45
C TYR A 327 3.06 -5.67 -30.48
N VAL A 328 4.05 -4.80 -30.60
CA VAL A 328 3.83 -3.47 -31.21
C VAL A 328 4.90 -3.30 -32.28
N ILE A 329 4.50 -3.50 -33.55
CA ILE A 329 5.29 -3.21 -34.75
C ILE A 329 5.13 -1.72 -35.08
#